data_AF-C3ZGT5-F1
#
_entry.id   AF-C3ZGT5-F1
#
_cell.length_a   1.000
_cell.length_b   1.000
_cell.length_c   1.000
_cell.angle_alpha   90.00
_cell.angle_beta   90.00
_cell.angle_gamma   90.00
#
_symmetry.space_group_name_H-M   'P 1'
#
loop_
_entity.id
_entity.type
_entity.pdbx_description
1 polymer ?
#
loop_
_entity_poly.entity_id
_entity_poly.type
_entity_poly.pdbx_seq_one_letter_code
_entity_poly.pdbx_strand_id
1 'polypeptide(L)'
;MHMGVTRTRLVMLGLTLQAVQGLLEQEDTDEVESEHMLLGTSAVILALPPPPVDQDSRETYWLESQLRLVRLLQAKPLHPSVPLLMLPLGWGTDPGEMPLGWGTDPVEEVRECLDIRGLTEGELVSDCRVVDIGSDVEDEDTGRKLCEGLSWLGDRAPLPPCLETETLRDYIENSLAGEFSSVVYQDAAQRRKAGLPQQTPGPIVCLYNSLVEHLARVASSNNLQALSWPVAEFVTAGHRTDLLSLDWNSEAQLTLLQERILALRLPPVPYIDGDESWSSVCQYCADYVLSLPADSKEQTVLLTRLRWLLDRVQTEFEDTCYLDYDVPNCEPTAAHVPWTRLVEMCVSHMVQRLDWAGEDDSVLTVHYLPEELSGFTQPPEWRAAVGNTSAEVLEQPHSLVVATQQSVRKKHQELSRVETIDTSTADTTATLHVFVLDGDLKLEDKLSPAVSALIRKAEELRKKIAQERVQTKSYEDQLQVYVEDGQYQHQPPGVSPFSSPEDTRERLPSPPGPDLLDLTAQPRRLSLEENLEELRWRIAAGKRDFRLSELRLNSLLDMGDFQAKHFQYS
;
A
#
# COMPACT_ATOMS: atom_id res chain seq x y z
N MET A 1 -45.66 4.52 26.32
CA MET A 1 -45.16 3.13 26.15
C MET A 1 -45.25 2.77 24.68
N HIS A 2 -44.16 2.34 24.06
CA HIS A 2 -44.18 1.65 22.78
C HIS A 2 -43.64 0.25 23.03
N MET A 3 -44.41 -0.77 22.64
CA MET A 3 -43.96 -2.16 22.67
C MET A 3 -42.97 -2.32 21.51
N GLY A 4 -41.72 -2.67 21.83
CA GLY A 4 -40.73 -2.99 20.80
C GLY A 4 -41.14 -4.27 20.08
N VAL A 5 -41.49 -4.18 18.80
CA VAL A 5 -41.67 -5.36 17.96
C VAL A 5 -40.29 -5.94 17.67
N THR A 6 -39.88 -6.93 18.45
CA THR A 6 -38.72 -7.77 18.17
C THR A 6 -38.94 -8.47 16.84
N ARG A 7 -38.33 -7.95 15.77
CA ARG A 7 -38.25 -8.63 14.48
C ARG A 7 -37.43 -9.91 14.66
N THR A 8 -38.12 -11.04 14.85
CA THR A 8 -37.54 -12.36 14.60
C THR A 8 -37.04 -12.39 13.16
N ARG A 9 -35.71 -12.37 12.98
CA ARG A 9 -35.11 -12.72 11.70
C ARG A 9 -35.38 -14.21 11.48
N LEU A 10 -36.13 -14.54 10.44
CA LEU A 10 -36.16 -15.89 9.89
C LEU A 10 -34.78 -16.17 9.30
N VAL A 11 -33.92 -16.82 10.08
CA VAL A 11 -32.68 -17.42 9.58
C VAL A 11 -33.08 -18.74 8.93
N MET A 12 -32.79 -18.91 7.64
CA MET A 12 -32.89 -20.23 7.02
C MET A 12 -31.65 -21.04 7.42
N LEU A 13 -31.85 -21.99 8.34
CA LEU A 13 -30.82 -22.95 8.71
C LEU A 13 -30.75 -24.04 7.63
N GLY A 14 -29.63 -24.10 6.92
CA GLY A 14 -29.26 -25.30 6.17
C GLY A 14 -28.75 -26.34 7.19
N LEU A 15 -29.37 -27.51 7.22
CA LEU A 15 -28.99 -28.61 8.10
C LEU A 15 -28.48 -29.78 7.26
N THR A 16 -27.26 -30.20 7.55
CA THR A 16 -26.69 -31.47 7.09
C THR A 16 -26.43 -32.36 8.31
N LEU A 17 -26.41 -33.68 8.08
CA LEU A 17 -26.32 -34.68 9.14
C LEU A 17 -25.47 -35.85 8.63
N GLN A 18 -24.19 -35.85 9.01
CA GLN A 18 -23.31 -36.99 8.83
C GLN A 18 -23.37 -37.90 10.09
N ALA A 19 -23.43 -39.21 9.89
CA ALA A 19 -23.58 -40.18 10.97
C ALA A 19 -22.46 -41.22 10.95
N VAL A 20 -21.49 -41.06 11.85
CA VAL A 20 -20.39 -42.02 12.06
C VAL A 20 -20.83 -43.11 13.04
N GLN A 21 -20.67 -44.38 12.69
CA GLN A 21 -21.01 -45.54 13.53
C GLN A 21 -19.77 -46.41 13.77
N GLY A 22 -19.65 -46.97 14.98
CA GLY A 22 -18.46 -47.70 15.43
C GLY A 22 -17.37 -46.81 16.04
N LEU A 23 -16.23 -47.41 16.34
CA LEU A 23 -14.98 -46.73 16.66
C LEU A 23 -14.32 -46.33 15.34
N LEU A 24 -13.94 -45.06 15.18
CA LEU A 24 -13.00 -44.65 14.13
C LEU A 24 -11.64 -45.28 14.45
N GLU A 25 -11.09 -46.12 13.57
CA GLU A 25 -9.69 -46.53 13.64
C GLU A 25 -8.78 -45.39 13.15
N GLN A 26 -7.46 -45.55 13.30
CA GLN A 26 -6.54 -44.46 12.94
C GLN A 26 -6.48 -44.25 11.41
N GLU A 27 -6.54 -45.33 10.63
CA GLU A 27 -6.61 -45.25 9.16
C GLU A 27 -7.90 -44.55 8.70
N ASP A 28 -9.05 -44.83 9.34
CA ASP A 28 -10.32 -44.10 9.09
C ASP A 28 -10.20 -42.61 9.44
N THR A 29 -9.38 -42.26 10.44
CA THR A 29 -9.21 -40.88 10.92
C THR A 29 -8.41 -40.07 9.90
N ASP A 30 -7.30 -40.62 9.42
CA ASP A 30 -6.47 -40.04 8.36
C ASP A 30 -7.28 -39.91 7.05
N GLU A 31 -8.16 -40.88 6.73
CA GLU A 31 -9.07 -40.80 5.57
C GLU A 31 -10.12 -39.67 5.75
N VAL A 32 -10.77 -39.58 6.91
CA VAL A 32 -11.76 -38.53 7.24
C VAL A 32 -11.17 -37.11 7.17
N GLU A 33 -9.92 -36.92 7.62
CA GLU A 33 -9.21 -35.66 7.47
C GLU A 33 -8.88 -35.36 6.00
N SER A 34 -8.41 -36.36 5.24
CA SER A 34 -8.02 -36.18 3.82
C SER A 34 -9.19 -35.98 2.86
N GLU A 35 -10.36 -36.56 3.14
CA GLU A 35 -11.61 -36.31 2.38
C GLU A 35 -12.38 -35.07 2.87
N HIS A 36 -11.80 -34.28 3.79
CA HIS A 36 -12.39 -33.05 4.35
C HIS A 36 -13.78 -33.23 4.98
N MET A 37 -14.16 -34.46 5.37
CA MET A 37 -15.55 -34.81 5.68
C MET A 37 -16.14 -34.04 6.85
N LEU A 38 -15.33 -33.62 7.83
CA LEU A 38 -15.77 -32.88 9.02
C LEU A 38 -15.60 -31.35 8.91
N LEU A 39 -15.20 -30.81 7.75
CA LEU A 39 -15.12 -29.34 7.55
C LEU A 39 -16.51 -28.69 7.68
N GLY A 40 -16.58 -27.61 8.46
CA GLY A 40 -17.84 -26.91 8.74
C GLY A 40 -18.71 -27.51 9.86
N THR A 41 -18.23 -28.55 10.56
CA THR A 41 -18.94 -29.13 11.72
C THR A 41 -19.27 -28.05 12.76
N SER A 42 -20.56 -27.75 12.94
CA SER A 42 -21.07 -26.68 13.80
C SER A 42 -21.70 -27.18 15.11
N ALA A 43 -21.88 -28.49 15.25
CA ALA A 43 -22.39 -29.17 16.44
C ALA A 43 -22.04 -30.65 16.38
N VAL A 44 -21.94 -31.32 17.54
CA VAL A 44 -21.79 -32.78 17.63
C VAL A 44 -22.94 -33.37 18.45
N ILE A 45 -23.50 -34.48 17.98
CA ILE A 45 -24.55 -35.24 18.68
C ILE A 45 -24.03 -36.64 19.00
N LEU A 46 -23.82 -36.94 20.27
CA LEU A 46 -23.38 -38.27 20.73
C LEU A 46 -24.56 -39.08 21.27
N ALA A 47 -25.01 -40.05 20.47
CA ALA A 47 -26.00 -41.04 20.91
C ALA A 47 -25.34 -42.18 21.71
N LEU A 48 -25.83 -42.42 22.92
CA LEU A 48 -25.31 -43.42 23.86
C LEU A 48 -26.38 -44.51 24.15
N PRO A 49 -26.20 -45.76 23.70
CA PRO A 49 -27.06 -46.87 24.14
C PRO A 49 -26.81 -47.17 25.63
N PRO A 50 -27.71 -47.87 26.34
CA PRO A 50 -27.56 -48.11 27.78
C PRO A 50 -26.29 -48.93 28.08
N PRO A 51 -25.49 -48.56 29.10
CA PRO A 51 -24.27 -49.28 29.46
C PRO A 51 -24.59 -50.68 30.00
N PRO A 52 -23.68 -51.65 29.82
CA PRO A 52 -23.86 -53.00 30.33
C PRO A 52 -23.88 -53.04 31.87
N VAL A 53 -24.61 -54.02 32.41
CA VAL A 53 -24.74 -54.23 33.88
C VAL A 53 -23.48 -54.85 34.49
N ASP A 54 -22.66 -55.53 33.67
CA ASP A 54 -21.38 -56.12 34.05
C ASP A 54 -20.28 -55.04 34.18
N GLN A 55 -19.47 -55.09 35.23
CA GLN A 55 -18.51 -54.02 35.55
C GLN A 55 -17.36 -53.92 34.55
N ASP A 56 -16.68 -55.02 34.25
CA ASP A 56 -15.56 -55.05 33.30
C ASP A 56 -16.01 -54.57 31.91
N SER A 57 -17.24 -54.97 31.53
CA SER A 57 -17.90 -54.50 30.30
C SER A 57 -18.28 -53.01 30.34
N ARG A 58 -18.64 -52.46 31.50
CA ARG A 58 -19.02 -51.04 31.70
C ARG A 58 -17.80 -50.12 31.65
N GLU A 59 -16.70 -50.52 32.26
CA GLU A 59 -15.41 -49.82 32.16
C GLU A 59 -14.92 -49.78 30.69
N THR A 60 -15.07 -50.91 29.97
CA THR A 60 -14.75 -50.99 28.53
C THR A 60 -15.66 -50.09 27.68
N TYR A 61 -16.98 -50.16 27.87
CA TYR A 61 -17.97 -49.32 27.18
C TYR A 61 -17.69 -47.82 27.33
N TRP A 62 -17.31 -47.38 28.53
CA TRP A 62 -17.02 -45.97 28.80
C TRP A 62 -15.74 -45.52 28.10
N LEU A 63 -14.68 -46.34 28.14
CA LEU A 63 -13.43 -46.06 27.44
C LEU A 63 -13.61 -46.01 25.92
N GLU A 64 -14.35 -46.95 25.32
CA GLU A 64 -14.66 -46.94 23.89
C GLU A 64 -15.48 -45.70 23.49
N SER A 65 -16.46 -45.33 24.32
CA SER A 65 -17.30 -44.14 24.09
C SER A 65 -16.50 -42.84 24.20
N GLN A 66 -15.57 -42.76 25.15
CA GLN A 66 -14.65 -41.63 25.30
C GLN A 66 -13.67 -41.53 24.12
N LEU A 67 -13.03 -42.64 23.73
CA LEU A 67 -12.11 -42.69 22.60
C LEU A 67 -12.80 -42.30 21.28
N ARG A 68 -14.03 -42.76 21.04
CA ARG A 68 -14.84 -42.39 19.88
C ARG A 68 -15.14 -40.89 19.85
N LEU A 69 -15.53 -40.30 20.98
CA LEU A 69 -15.79 -38.86 21.10
C LEU A 69 -14.52 -38.02 20.90
N VAL A 70 -13.41 -38.41 21.54
CA VAL A 70 -12.11 -37.73 21.44
C VAL A 70 -11.58 -37.78 20.01
N ARG A 71 -11.58 -38.94 19.34
CA ARG A 71 -11.14 -39.07 17.93
C ARG A 71 -11.98 -38.21 17.00
N LEU A 72 -13.31 -38.24 17.12
CA LEU A 72 -14.21 -37.41 16.29
C LEU A 72 -13.98 -35.90 16.50
N LEU A 73 -13.65 -35.47 17.72
CA LEU A 73 -13.33 -34.08 18.05
C LEU A 73 -11.90 -33.65 17.66
N GLN A 74 -11.00 -34.61 17.44
CA GLN A 74 -9.64 -34.38 16.94
C GLN A 74 -9.58 -34.37 15.41
N ALA A 75 -10.40 -35.19 14.74
CA ALA A 75 -10.54 -35.28 13.28
C ALA A 75 -11.24 -34.07 12.62
N LYS A 76 -11.82 -33.17 13.42
CA LYS A 76 -12.25 -31.83 12.95
C LYS A 76 -11.09 -30.84 13.14
N PRO A 77 -10.94 -29.81 12.29
CA PRO A 77 -10.06 -28.70 12.62
C PRO A 77 -10.41 -28.04 13.95
N LEU A 78 -9.40 -27.49 14.63
CA LEU A 78 -9.48 -27.05 16.02
C LEU A 78 -10.56 -25.99 16.26
N HIS A 79 -10.69 -25.01 15.36
CA HIS A 79 -11.57 -23.85 15.54
C HIS A 79 -12.70 -23.82 14.49
N PRO A 80 -13.95 -23.53 14.88
CA PRO A 80 -14.44 -23.27 16.24
C PRO A 80 -14.53 -24.52 17.13
N SER A 81 -14.60 -24.27 18.44
CA SER A 81 -15.00 -25.24 19.46
C SER A 81 -16.52 -25.48 19.38
N VAL A 82 -16.94 -26.75 19.34
CA VAL A 82 -18.31 -27.12 18.94
C VAL A 82 -19.19 -27.46 20.16
N PRO A 83 -20.49 -27.10 20.15
CA PRO A 83 -21.39 -27.53 21.22
C PRO A 83 -21.72 -29.03 21.09
N LEU A 84 -21.71 -29.73 22.22
CA LEU A 84 -21.95 -31.17 22.30
C LEU A 84 -23.32 -31.45 22.92
N LEU A 85 -24.19 -32.14 22.17
CA LEU A 85 -25.45 -32.69 22.66
C LEU A 85 -25.28 -34.19 22.89
N MET A 86 -25.49 -34.65 24.12
CA MET A 86 -25.39 -36.06 24.49
C MET A 86 -26.78 -36.63 24.69
N LEU A 87 -27.07 -37.73 24.00
CA LEU A 87 -28.38 -38.37 23.97
C LEU A 87 -28.27 -39.80 24.52
N PRO A 88 -28.43 -40.00 25.85
CA PRO A 88 -28.77 -41.28 26.42
C PRO A 88 -30.05 -41.82 25.74
N LEU A 89 -29.97 -42.97 25.08
CA LEU A 89 -31.09 -43.56 24.33
C LEU A 89 -31.67 -44.75 25.08
N GLY A 90 -32.90 -44.63 25.58
CA GLY A 90 -33.59 -45.72 26.27
C GLY A 90 -32.97 -46.09 27.61
N TRP A 91 -32.30 -45.15 28.29
CA TRP A 91 -31.70 -45.36 29.61
C TRP A 91 -32.74 -45.51 30.73
N GLY A 92 -33.97 -45.04 30.49
CA GLY A 92 -35.16 -45.54 31.18
C GLY A 92 -35.40 -44.94 32.56
N THR A 93 -35.69 -43.65 32.64
CA THR A 93 -36.26 -43.03 33.85
C THR A 93 -37.75 -43.33 34.04
N ASP A 94 -38.12 -44.62 34.07
CA ASP A 94 -39.41 -45.03 34.60
C ASP A 94 -39.45 -44.69 36.11
N PRO A 95 -40.42 -43.88 36.61
CA PRO A 95 -40.39 -43.32 37.97
C PRO A 95 -40.79 -44.36 39.04
N GLY A 96 -39.97 -45.41 39.18
CA GLY A 96 -40.14 -46.53 40.10
C GLY A 96 -39.00 -47.55 40.08
N GLU A 97 -38.31 -47.73 38.96
CA GLU A 97 -37.27 -48.76 38.80
C GLU A 97 -35.93 -48.16 38.33
N MET A 98 -35.16 -47.58 39.27
CA MET A 98 -33.73 -47.36 39.07
C MET A 98 -33.05 -48.72 38.79
N PRO A 99 -32.26 -48.86 37.69
CA PRO A 99 -31.49 -50.06 37.45
C PRO A 99 -30.58 -50.41 38.63
N LEU A 100 -30.74 -51.62 39.18
CA LEU A 100 -30.04 -52.10 40.38
C LEU A 100 -28.52 -52.21 40.14
N GLY A 101 -27.80 -51.11 40.37
CA GLY A 101 -26.37 -50.99 40.12
C GLY A 101 -25.90 -49.60 39.65
N TRP A 102 -26.80 -48.62 39.53
CA TRP A 102 -26.47 -47.23 39.19
C TRP A 102 -26.56 -46.37 40.46
N GLY A 103 -25.41 -45.85 40.91
CA GLY A 103 -25.28 -45.16 42.20
C GLY A 103 -25.48 -43.64 42.17
N THR A 104 -25.62 -43.08 40.98
CA THR A 104 -25.58 -41.64 40.68
C THR A 104 -26.70 -41.29 39.70
N ASP A 105 -27.01 -40.00 39.54
CA ASP A 105 -27.85 -39.50 38.45
C ASP A 105 -27.22 -39.89 37.09
N PRO A 106 -27.99 -40.46 36.13
CA PRO A 106 -27.47 -40.82 34.81
C PRO A 106 -26.82 -39.65 34.06
N VAL A 107 -27.28 -38.41 34.29
CA VAL A 107 -26.66 -37.21 33.71
C VAL A 107 -25.26 -37.02 34.26
N GLU A 108 -25.06 -37.14 35.57
CA GLU A 108 -23.74 -36.91 36.17
C GLU A 108 -22.76 -38.06 35.90
N GLU A 109 -23.22 -39.32 35.80
CA GLU A 109 -22.36 -40.44 35.36
C GLU A 109 -21.83 -40.20 33.94
N VAL A 110 -22.69 -39.77 32.99
CA VAL A 110 -22.29 -39.38 31.63
C VAL A 110 -21.28 -38.22 31.65
N ARG A 111 -21.38 -37.27 32.57
CA ARG A 111 -20.46 -36.13 32.69
C ARG A 111 -19.10 -36.50 33.28
N GLU A 112 -19.06 -37.46 34.20
CA GLU A 112 -17.82 -37.92 34.85
C GLU A 112 -17.08 -38.96 33.98
N CYS A 113 -17.75 -40.00 33.49
CA CYS A 113 -17.13 -41.11 32.79
C CYS A 113 -16.59 -40.77 31.38
N LEU A 114 -17.00 -39.65 30.78
CA LEU A 114 -16.52 -39.18 29.47
C LEU A 114 -15.57 -37.97 29.57
N ASP A 115 -15.21 -37.54 30.78
CA ASP A 115 -14.39 -36.35 31.09
C ASP A 115 -14.72 -35.11 30.24
N ILE A 116 -15.96 -34.65 30.35
CA ILE A 116 -16.41 -33.44 29.65
C ILE A 116 -15.63 -32.19 30.12
N ARG A 117 -15.04 -32.23 31.33
CA ARG A 117 -14.21 -31.14 31.83
C ARG A 117 -12.91 -31.05 31.04
N GLY A 118 -12.20 -32.16 30.85
CA GLY A 118 -11.04 -32.23 29.96
C GLY A 118 -11.35 -31.79 28.52
N LEU A 119 -12.52 -32.15 27.99
CA LEU A 119 -12.94 -31.73 26.63
C LEU A 119 -13.22 -30.22 26.49
N THR A 120 -13.69 -29.55 27.55
CA THR A 120 -13.88 -28.10 27.56
C THR A 120 -12.60 -27.35 27.95
N GLU A 121 -11.76 -27.88 28.85
CA GLU A 121 -10.45 -27.32 29.19
C GLU A 121 -9.45 -27.43 28.01
N GLY A 122 -9.61 -28.44 27.15
CA GLY A 122 -8.87 -28.59 25.89
C GLY A 122 -9.47 -27.86 24.68
N GLU A 123 -10.46 -26.99 24.89
CA GLU A 123 -11.18 -26.20 23.86
C GLU A 123 -11.81 -27.01 22.70
N LEU A 124 -11.95 -28.34 22.81
CA LEU A 124 -12.61 -29.16 21.79
C LEU A 124 -14.13 -28.93 21.76
N VAL A 125 -14.73 -28.72 22.95
CA VAL A 125 -16.17 -28.55 23.17
C VAL A 125 -16.48 -27.23 23.86
N SER A 126 -17.35 -26.40 23.26
CA SER A 126 -17.68 -25.06 23.76
C SER A 126 -18.71 -25.01 24.89
N ASP A 127 -19.74 -25.86 24.83
CA ASP A 127 -20.71 -26.13 25.91
C ASP A 127 -21.28 -27.55 25.73
N CYS A 128 -21.80 -28.17 26.78
CA CYS A 128 -22.29 -29.55 26.74
C CYS A 128 -23.57 -29.79 27.55
N ARG A 129 -24.59 -30.33 26.85
CA ARG A 129 -25.90 -30.68 27.41
C ARG A 129 -26.20 -32.17 27.21
N VAL A 130 -26.65 -32.82 28.29
CA VAL A 130 -27.22 -34.18 28.26
C VAL A 130 -28.74 -34.07 28.20
N VAL A 131 -29.38 -34.89 27.35
CA VAL A 131 -30.85 -34.98 27.23
C VAL A 131 -31.26 -36.45 27.12
N ASP A 132 -31.71 -37.04 28.24
CA ASP A 132 -32.22 -38.41 28.31
C ASP A 132 -33.45 -38.61 27.42
N ILE A 133 -33.35 -39.49 26.42
CA ILE A 133 -34.40 -39.83 25.46
C ILE A 133 -34.99 -41.20 25.82
N GLY A 134 -36.32 -41.30 25.78
CA GLY A 134 -37.04 -42.55 26.03
C GLY A 134 -36.68 -43.64 25.02
N SER A 135 -37.02 -44.89 25.34
CA SER A 135 -36.85 -46.01 24.40
C SER A 135 -37.82 -45.96 23.20
N ASP A 136 -38.88 -45.15 23.31
CA ASP A 136 -39.78 -44.82 22.20
C ASP A 136 -39.41 -43.46 21.58
N VAL A 137 -39.27 -43.45 20.26
CA VAL A 137 -38.92 -42.30 19.42
C VAL A 137 -40.17 -41.66 18.80
N GLU A 138 -41.30 -42.36 18.78
CA GLU A 138 -42.60 -41.82 18.31
C GLU A 138 -43.37 -41.07 19.42
N ASP A 139 -42.87 -41.09 20.66
CA ASP A 139 -43.44 -40.37 21.80
C ASP A 139 -43.29 -38.84 21.71
N GLU A 140 -44.34 -38.11 22.15
CA GLU A 140 -44.38 -36.65 22.09
C GLU A 140 -43.41 -36.01 23.09
N ASP A 141 -43.18 -36.62 24.26
CA ASP A 141 -42.23 -36.10 25.25
C ASP A 141 -40.78 -36.31 24.78
N THR A 142 -40.45 -37.47 24.19
CA THR A 142 -39.19 -37.69 23.46
C THR A 142 -38.99 -36.65 22.34
N GLY A 143 -39.99 -36.44 21.48
CA GLY A 143 -39.91 -35.46 20.40
C GLY A 143 -39.67 -34.04 20.91
N ARG A 144 -40.36 -33.64 21.98
CA ARG A 144 -40.22 -32.32 22.61
C ARG A 144 -38.83 -32.12 23.23
N LYS A 145 -38.30 -33.13 23.93
CA LYS A 145 -36.93 -33.15 24.48
C LYS A 145 -35.88 -32.97 23.36
N LEU A 146 -36.02 -33.71 22.26
CA LEU A 146 -35.11 -33.61 21.12
C LEU A 146 -35.16 -32.23 20.46
N CYS A 147 -36.35 -31.66 20.25
CA CYS A 147 -36.49 -30.28 19.76
C CYS A 147 -35.83 -29.24 20.68
N GLU A 148 -35.90 -29.42 22.01
CA GLU A 148 -35.23 -28.53 22.95
C GLU A 148 -33.69 -28.67 22.89
N GLY A 149 -33.18 -29.90 22.74
CA GLY A 149 -31.75 -30.16 22.53
C GLY A 149 -31.23 -29.56 21.22
N LEU A 150 -31.99 -29.69 20.13
CA LEU A 150 -31.64 -29.10 18.82
C LEU A 150 -31.75 -27.57 18.83
N SER A 151 -32.72 -26.98 19.56
CA SER A 151 -32.78 -25.52 19.75
C SER A 151 -31.58 -25.03 20.55
N TRP A 152 -31.21 -25.74 21.61
CA TRP A 152 -30.04 -25.42 22.44
C TRP A 152 -28.72 -25.48 21.65
N LEU A 153 -28.60 -26.42 20.69
CA LEU A 153 -27.50 -26.44 19.72
C LEU A 153 -27.57 -25.24 18.76
N GLY A 154 -28.74 -24.93 18.20
CA GLY A 154 -28.92 -23.79 17.28
C GLY A 154 -28.59 -22.44 17.92
N ASP A 155 -28.90 -22.25 19.20
CA ASP A 155 -28.55 -21.07 20.00
C ASP A 155 -27.03 -20.97 20.31
N ARG A 156 -26.26 -22.04 20.07
CA ARG A 156 -24.83 -22.18 20.38
C ARG A 156 -23.94 -22.51 19.18
N ALA A 157 -24.53 -22.73 18.01
CA ALA A 157 -23.80 -23.01 16.79
C ALA A 157 -22.82 -21.85 16.54
N PRO A 158 -21.53 -22.14 16.32
CA PRO A 158 -20.54 -21.10 16.14
C PRO A 158 -20.87 -20.29 14.88
N LEU A 159 -20.68 -18.97 14.97
CA LEU A 159 -20.83 -18.10 13.81
C LEU A 159 -19.74 -18.43 12.78
N PRO A 160 -20.03 -18.33 11.47
CA PRO A 160 -18.99 -18.48 10.46
C PRO A 160 -17.88 -17.44 10.68
N PRO A 161 -16.61 -17.78 10.41
CA PRO A 161 -15.48 -16.89 10.66
C PRO A 161 -15.60 -15.61 9.83
N CYS A 162 -15.21 -14.47 10.42
CA CYS A 162 -15.28 -13.16 9.79
C CYS A 162 -14.10 -12.92 8.84
N LEU A 163 -13.98 -13.78 7.83
CA LEU A 163 -12.95 -13.70 6.80
C LEU A 163 -13.26 -12.56 5.82
N GLU A 164 -12.31 -11.67 5.60
CA GLU A 164 -12.29 -10.82 4.41
C GLU A 164 -11.70 -11.59 3.23
N THR A 165 -12.06 -11.19 2.01
CA THR A 165 -11.64 -11.87 0.77
C THR A 165 -11.35 -10.82 -0.28
N GLU A 166 -10.09 -10.75 -0.68
CA GLU A 166 -9.59 -9.85 -1.72
C GLU A 166 -8.83 -10.66 -2.79
N THR A 167 -8.57 -10.08 -3.96
CA THR A 167 -7.55 -10.66 -4.84
C THR A 167 -6.16 -10.41 -4.25
N LEU A 168 -5.18 -11.25 -4.57
CA LEU A 168 -3.79 -11.01 -4.15
C LEU A 168 -3.29 -9.63 -4.60
N ARG A 169 -3.80 -9.11 -5.74
CA ARG A 169 -3.55 -7.73 -6.19
C ARG A 169 -4.08 -6.71 -5.20
N ASP A 170 -5.37 -6.75 -4.93
CA ASP A 170 -6.02 -5.72 -4.13
C ASP A 170 -5.45 -5.71 -2.71
N TYR A 171 -5.25 -6.90 -2.11
CA TYR A 171 -4.61 -7.08 -0.81
C TYR A 171 -3.23 -6.41 -0.70
N ILE A 172 -2.37 -6.58 -1.71
CA ILE A 172 -1.04 -5.96 -1.75
C ILE A 172 -1.13 -4.46 -2.08
N GLU A 173 -1.88 -4.07 -3.11
CA GLU A 173 -1.95 -2.67 -3.57
C GLU A 173 -2.65 -1.76 -2.54
N ASN A 174 -3.73 -2.22 -1.89
CA ASN A 174 -4.40 -1.51 -0.79
C ASN A 174 -3.47 -1.34 0.41
N SER A 175 -2.82 -2.42 0.86
CA SER A 175 -1.90 -2.39 2.01
C SER A 175 -0.68 -1.50 1.77
N LEU A 176 -0.10 -1.54 0.56
CA LEU A 176 1.00 -0.66 0.17
C LEU A 176 0.56 0.79 0.08
N ALA A 177 -0.64 1.08 -0.44
CA ALA A 177 -1.16 2.44 -0.49
C ALA A 177 -1.37 3.04 0.91
N GLY A 178 -1.95 2.25 1.82
CA GLY A 178 -2.23 2.65 3.20
C GLY A 178 -0.98 2.79 4.08
N GLU A 179 -0.27 1.69 4.32
CA GLU A 179 0.76 1.63 5.37
C GLU A 179 2.18 2.00 4.90
N PHE A 180 2.47 1.91 3.60
CA PHE A 180 3.77 2.29 3.05
C PHE A 180 3.71 3.67 2.36
N SER A 181 3.03 3.78 1.23
CA SER A 181 3.09 4.96 0.36
C SER A 181 2.59 6.22 1.05
N SER A 182 1.43 6.16 1.74
CA SER A 182 0.91 7.29 2.52
C SER A 182 1.89 7.76 3.60
N VAL A 183 2.47 6.82 4.35
CA VAL A 183 3.38 7.12 5.48
C VAL A 183 4.69 7.74 5.01
N VAL A 184 5.33 7.16 3.98
CA VAL A 184 6.60 7.67 3.45
C VAL A 184 6.42 9.03 2.76
N TYR A 185 5.33 9.22 1.99
CA TYR A 185 5.07 10.53 1.37
C TYR A 185 4.68 11.62 2.39
N GLN A 186 4.08 11.26 3.53
CA GLN A 186 3.83 12.20 4.62
C GLN A 186 5.13 12.69 5.27
N ASP A 187 6.06 11.79 5.66
CA ASP A 187 7.38 12.20 6.18
C ASP A 187 8.15 13.02 5.13
N ALA A 188 8.24 12.55 3.88
CA ALA A 188 8.95 13.27 2.83
C ALA A 188 8.37 14.67 2.55
N ALA A 189 7.07 14.88 2.75
CA ALA A 189 6.43 16.18 2.69
C ALA A 189 6.69 17.06 3.93
N GLN A 190 6.87 16.47 5.12
CA GLN A 190 7.27 17.19 6.33
C GLN A 190 8.75 17.64 6.26
N ARG A 191 9.67 16.72 5.93
CA ARG A 191 11.10 17.00 5.77
C ARG A 191 11.37 18.08 4.72
N ARG A 192 10.66 18.02 3.57
CA ARG A 192 10.71 19.07 2.53
C ARG A 192 10.25 20.45 3.03
N LYS A 193 9.22 20.53 3.90
CA LYS A 193 8.77 21.81 4.48
C LYS A 193 9.81 22.44 5.41
N ALA A 194 10.64 21.62 6.07
CA ALA A 194 11.75 22.09 6.91
C ALA A 194 13.07 22.33 6.14
N GLY A 195 13.12 22.02 4.83
CA GLY A 195 14.36 22.07 4.05
C GLY A 195 15.39 21.01 4.45
N LEU A 196 14.94 19.87 4.99
CA LEU A 196 15.77 18.71 5.24
C LEU A 196 15.84 17.80 3.98
N PRO A 197 16.90 16.99 3.81
CA PRO A 197 16.95 15.93 2.82
C PRO A 197 15.87 14.87 3.08
N GLN A 198 15.58 14.02 2.09
CA GLN A 198 14.72 12.84 2.29
C GLN A 198 15.35 11.87 3.30
N GLN A 199 14.53 10.98 3.87
CA GLN A 199 15.05 9.90 4.72
C GLN A 199 16.08 9.05 3.97
N THR A 200 17.03 8.47 4.71
CA THR A 200 17.95 7.49 4.15
C THR A 200 17.18 6.25 3.66
N PRO A 201 17.70 5.50 2.67
CA PRO A 201 16.92 4.44 2.04
C PRO A 201 16.71 3.21 2.93
N GLY A 202 17.60 2.98 3.91
CA GLY A 202 17.51 1.88 4.87
C GLY A 202 16.16 1.84 5.62
N PRO A 203 15.79 2.88 6.39
CA PRO A 203 14.48 2.97 7.05
C PRO A 203 13.27 2.82 6.12
N ILE A 204 13.34 3.32 4.87
CA ILE A 204 12.25 3.21 3.89
C ILE A 204 12.08 1.74 3.43
N VAL A 205 13.18 1.07 3.09
CA VAL A 205 13.18 -0.35 2.68
C VAL A 205 12.89 -1.28 3.86
N CYS A 206 13.28 -0.89 5.08
CA CYS A 206 12.90 -1.57 6.31
C CYS A 206 11.38 -1.53 6.54
N LEU A 207 10.75 -0.35 6.44
CA LEU A 207 9.29 -0.21 6.50
C LEU A 207 8.58 -1.10 5.47
N TYR A 208 9.04 -1.06 4.21
CA TYR A 208 8.49 -1.90 3.14
C TYR A 208 8.63 -3.40 3.44
N ASN A 209 9.84 -3.86 3.77
CA ASN A 209 10.09 -5.28 4.02
C ASN A 209 9.34 -5.80 5.27
N SER A 210 9.22 -4.99 6.33
CA SER A 210 8.41 -5.36 7.50
C SER A 210 6.92 -5.43 7.20
N LEU A 211 6.41 -4.61 6.27
CA LEU A 211 5.02 -4.73 5.79
C LEU A 211 4.84 -5.98 4.93
N VAL A 212 5.76 -6.29 4.01
CA VAL A 212 5.74 -7.54 3.22
C VAL A 212 5.80 -8.78 4.12
N GLU A 213 6.68 -8.80 5.12
CA GLU A 213 6.75 -9.86 6.14
C GLU A 213 5.48 -9.96 7.01
N HIS A 214 4.73 -8.87 7.17
CA HIS A 214 3.43 -8.87 7.86
C HIS A 214 2.33 -9.45 6.98
N LEU A 215 2.20 -8.97 5.74
CA LEU A 215 1.20 -9.44 4.78
C LEU A 215 1.36 -10.93 4.48
N ALA A 216 2.59 -11.43 4.37
CA ALA A 216 2.88 -12.86 4.21
C ALA A 216 2.42 -13.67 5.42
N ARG A 217 2.72 -13.21 6.64
CA ARG A 217 2.37 -13.91 7.89
C ARG A 217 0.86 -13.96 8.14
N VAL A 218 0.14 -12.90 7.77
CA VAL A 218 -1.33 -12.83 7.87
C VAL A 218 -1.98 -13.74 6.82
N ALA A 219 -1.50 -13.72 5.57
CA ALA A 219 -1.98 -14.59 4.50
C ALA A 219 -1.64 -16.08 4.71
N SER A 220 -0.65 -16.39 5.55
CA SER A 220 -0.24 -17.76 5.92
C SER A 220 -0.43 -18.04 7.41
N SER A 221 -1.42 -17.41 8.06
CA SER A 221 -1.60 -17.51 9.51
C SER A 221 -2.04 -18.92 9.91
N ASN A 222 -1.38 -19.51 10.92
CA ASN A 222 -1.75 -20.82 11.48
C ASN A 222 -3.23 -20.85 11.94
N ASN A 223 -3.79 -19.70 12.32
CA ASN A 223 -5.19 -19.57 12.69
C ASN A 223 -6.13 -19.88 11.52
N LEU A 224 -5.73 -19.59 10.26
CA LEU A 224 -6.51 -19.93 9.06
C LEU A 224 -6.50 -21.44 8.80
N GLN A 225 -5.34 -22.09 8.93
CA GLN A 225 -5.19 -23.55 8.81
C GLN A 225 -6.04 -24.30 9.85
N ALA A 226 -6.24 -23.71 11.03
CA ALA A 226 -7.04 -24.28 12.12
C ALA A 226 -8.57 -24.12 11.95
N LEU A 227 -9.08 -23.42 10.92
CA LEU A 227 -10.51 -23.17 10.71
C LEU A 227 -11.23 -24.33 10.00
N SER A 228 -12.30 -24.85 10.61
CA SER A 228 -13.25 -25.76 9.97
C SER A 228 -14.31 -24.99 9.16
N TRP A 229 -13.89 -24.39 8.05
CA TRP A 229 -14.76 -23.69 7.10
C TRP A 229 -14.17 -23.80 5.69
N PRO A 230 -14.97 -23.90 4.60
CA PRO A 230 -16.43 -23.96 4.52
C PRO A 230 -17.01 -25.35 4.86
N VAL A 231 -18.34 -25.47 4.85
CA VAL A 231 -19.08 -26.74 5.02
C VAL A 231 -18.96 -27.61 3.76
N ALA A 232 -18.40 -28.82 3.89
CA ALA A 232 -18.02 -29.67 2.76
C ALA A 232 -19.19 -30.02 1.82
N GLU A 233 -20.36 -30.35 2.39
CA GLU A 233 -21.55 -30.76 1.63
C GLU A 233 -22.16 -29.59 0.82
N PHE A 234 -22.00 -28.35 1.28
CA PHE A 234 -22.51 -27.18 0.56
C PHE A 234 -21.64 -26.77 -0.62
N VAL A 235 -20.33 -27.04 -0.56
CA VAL A 235 -19.40 -26.86 -1.69
C VAL A 235 -19.59 -27.99 -2.71
N THR A 236 -19.53 -29.24 -2.26
CA THR A 236 -19.62 -30.44 -3.13
C THR A 236 -20.98 -30.58 -3.83
N ALA A 237 -22.08 -30.11 -3.23
CA ALA A 237 -23.37 -30.02 -3.92
C ALA A 237 -23.37 -29.05 -5.12
N GLY A 238 -22.41 -28.14 -5.23
CA GLY A 238 -22.30 -27.18 -6.34
C GLY A 238 -23.46 -26.18 -6.44
N HIS A 239 -24.23 -26.02 -5.37
CA HIS A 239 -25.44 -25.19 -5.35
C HIS A 239 -25.17 -23.72 -4.98
N ARG A 240 -23.93 -23.37 -4.60
CA ARG A 240 -23.53 -22.00 -4.24
C ARG A 240 -22.16 -21.66 -4.83
N THR A 241 -22.11 -20.57 -5.58
CA THR A 241 -20.88 -19.96 -6.14
C THR A 241 -20.14 -19.05 -5.16
N ASP A 242 -20.75 -18.79 -4.00
CA ASP A 242 -20.31 -17.81 -3.00
C ASP A 242 -19.63 -18.48 -1.78
N LEU A 243 -19.20 -19.73 -1.94
CA LEU A 243 -18.39 -20.48 -0.98
C LEU A 243 -16.97 -20.67 -1.53
N LEU A 244 -16.01 -20.81 -0.63
CA LEU A 244 -14.61 -21.09 -0.97
C LEU A 244 -14.47 -22.53 -1.50
N SER A 245 -13.33 -22.84 -2.12
CA SER A 245 -12.85 -24.22 -2.25
C SER A 245 -12.65 -24.86 -0.87
N LEU A 246 -12.50 -26.18 -0.80
CA LEU A 246 -12.18 -26.85 0.47
C LEU A 246 -10.72 -26.60 0.87
N ASP A 247 -9.81 -26.61 -0.11
CA ASP A 247 -8.36 -26.55 0.11
C ASP A 247 -7.79 -25.13 0.30
N TRP A 248 -8.65 -24.11 0.45
CA TRP A 248 -8.25 -22.68 0.53
C TRP A 248 -7.29 -22.36 1.69
N ASN A 249 -7.42 -23.10 2.81
CA ASN A 249 -6.56 -22.99 3.99
C ASN A 249 -5.62 -24.20 4.15
N SER A 250 -5.42 -24.98 3.09
CA SER A 250 -4.40 -26.05 3.07
C SER A 250 -2.98 -25.48 3.22
N GLU A 251 -2.09 -26.23 3.85
CA GLU A 251 -0.69 -25.83 4.05
C GLU A 251 0.01 -25.48 2.72
N ALA A 252 -0.35 -26.17 1.63
CA ALA A 252 0.16 -25.90 0.29
C ALA A 252 -0.24 -24.50 -0.23
N GLN A 253 -1.52 -24.14 -0.16
CA GLN A 253 -2.00 -22.82 -0.61
C GLN A 253 -1.47 -21.70 0.28
N LEU A 254 -1.47 -21.88 1.61
CA LEU A 254 -0.93 -20.91 2.57
C LEU A 254 0.58 -20.70 2.39
N THR A 255 1.34 -21.75 2.08
CA THR A 255 2.78 -21.66 1.77
C THR A 255 3.01 -20.99 0.42
N LEU A 256 2.24 -21.33 -0.61
CA LEU A 256 2.31 -20.69 -1.93
C LEU A 256 2.05 -19.18 -1.85
N LEU A 257 1.06 -18.76 -1.05
CA LEU A 257 0.81 -17.34 -0.76
C LEU A 257 1.99 -16.70 0.00
N GLN A 258 2.54 -17.38 1.02
CA GLN A 258 3.68 -16.89 1.77
C GLN A 258 4.91 -16.66 0.87
N GLU A 259 5.29 -17.64 0.05
CA GLU A 259 6.43 -17.55 -0.86
C GLU A 259 6.24 -16.44 -1.91
N ARG A 260 5.05 -16.34 -2.51
CA ARG A 260 4.71 -15.28 -3.46
C ARG A 260 4.82 -13.88 -2.83
N ILE A 261 4.27 -13.68 -1.64
CA ILE A 261 4.34 -12.37 -0.97
C ILE A 261 5.79 -12.07 -0.54
N LEU A 262 6.52 -13.03 0.01
CA LEU A 262 7.93 -12.84 0.40
C LEU A 262 8.86 -12.60 -0.80
N ALA A 263 8.51 -13.04 -2.01
CA ALA A 263 9.26 -12.74 -3.23
C ALA A 263 9.25 -11.24 -3.60
N LEU A 264 8.36 -10.43 -3.02
CA LEU A 264 8.34 -8.97 -3.21
C LEU A 264 9.47 -8.23 -2.48
N ARG A 265 10.12 -8.86 -1.50
CA ARG A 265 11.12 -8.23 -0.63
C ARG A 265 12.23 -7.54 -1.42
N LEU A 266 12.54 -6.31 -1.03
CA LEU A 266 13.66 -5.55 -1.58
C LEU A 266 14.97 -5.94 -0.86
N PRO A 267 16.11 -6.03 -1.58
CA PRO A 267 17.41 -6.23 -0.96
C PRO A 267 17.78 -5.04 -0.06
N PRO A 268 18.56 -5.26 1.03
CA PRO A 268 19.02 -4.19 1.90
C PRO A 268 19.90 -3.21 1.12
N VAL A 269 19.66 -1.91 1.29
CA VAL A 269 20.38 -0.87 0.53
C VAL A 269 21.78 -0.69 1.13
N PRO A 270 22.86 -0.68 0.31
CA PRO A 270 24.19 -0.35 0.81
C PRO A 270 24.22 1.07 1.37
N TYR A 271 25.00 1.27 2.42
CA TYR A 271 25.29 2.59 2.96
C TYR A 271 26.15 3.39 1.96
N ILE A 272 25.79 4.67 1.76
CA ILE A 272 26.48 5.60 0.86
C ILE A 272 27.01 6.76 1.72
N ASP A 273 28.31 7.05 1.61
CA ASP A 273 28.92 8.16 2.33
C ASP A 273 28.53 9.53 1.75
N GLY A 274 28.38 10.52 2.64
CA GLY A 274 27.87 11.85 2.27
C GLY A 274 28.79 12.68 1.36
N ASP A 275 30.08 12.37 1.34
CA ASP A 275 31.13 13.06 0.57
C ASP A 275 31.36 12.47 -0.84
N GLU A 276 30.61 11.44 -1.23
CA GLU A 276 30.68 10.82 -2.56
C GLU A 276 30.38 11.80 -3.71
N SER A 277 31.06 11.64 -4.84
CA SER A 277 30.75 12.37 -6.07
C SER A 277 29.40 11.94 -6.65
N TRP A 278 28.69 12.86 -7.33
CA TRP A 278 27.37 12.59 -7.89
C TRP A 278 27.37 11.39 -8.87
N SER A 279 28.46 11.24 -9.63
CA SER A 279 28.72 10.07 -10.48
C SER A 279 28.75 8.74 -9.71
N SER A 280 29.42 8.70 -8.55
CA SER A 280 29.43 7.53 -7.65
C SER A 280 28.02 7.25 -7.12
N VAL A 281 27.33 8.28 -6.62
CA VAL A 281 25.96 8.16 -6.08
C VAL A 281 25.01 7.61 -7.15
N CYS A 282 25.13 8.08 -8.40
CA CYS A 282 24.39 7.53 -9.54
C CYS A 282 24.74 6.06 -9.81
N GLN A 283 26.02 5.68 -9.71
CA GLN A 283 26.45 4.29 -9.88
C GLN A 283 25.91 3.39 -8.76
N TYR A 284 25.98 3.80 -7.49
CA TYR A 284 25.37 3.05 -6.37
C TYR A 284 23.86 2.84 -6.55
N CYS A 285 23.14 3.86 -7.05
CA CYS A 285 21.73 3.73 -7.38
C CYS A 285 21.50 2.72 -8.53
N ALA A 286 22.37 2.71 -9.54
CA ALA A 286 22.30 1.76 -10.65
C ALA A 286 22.62 0.33 -10.20
N ASP A 287 23.67 0.14 -9.39
CA ASP A 287 24.09 -1.16 -8.83
C ASP A 287 22.99 -1.74 -7.91
N TYR A 288 22.31 -0.89 -7.13
CA TYR A 288 21.14 -1.31 -6.35
C TYR A 288 19.99 -1.78 -7.25
N VAL A 289 19.66 -1.05 -8.32
CA VAL A 289 18.63 -1.46 -9.29
C VAL A 289 19.04 -2.71 -10.07
N LEU A 290 20.34 -2.91 -10.34
CA LEU A 290 20.89 -4.13 -10.93
C LEU A 290 20.80 -5.35 -10.00
N SER A 291 20.73 -5.15 -8.69
CA SER A 291 20.59 -6.24 -7.70
C SER A 291 19.17 -6.82 -7.61
N LEU A 292 18.18 -6.17 -8.23
CA LEU A 292 16.80 -6.64 -8.26
C LEU A 292 16.60 -7.78 -9.27
N PRO A 293 15.70 -8.76 -9.01
CA PRO A 293 15.31 -9.74 -10.01
C PRO A 293 14.57 -9.05 -11.15
N ALA A 294 15.19 -9.04 -12.33
CA ALA A 294 14.66 -8.42 -13.53
C ALA A 294 15.18 -9.10 -14.80
N ASP A 295 14.32 -9.23 -15.80
CA ASP A 295 14.71 -9.67 -17.13
C ASP A 295 15.51 -8.57 -17.85
N SER A 296 16.40 -8.92 -18.78
CA SER A 296 17.26 -7.95 -19.50
C SER A 296 16.49 -6.77 -20.12
N LYS A 297 15.25 -6.99 -20.59
CA LYS A 297 14.35 -5.92 -21.08
C LYS A 297 13.85 -5.01 -19.96
N GLU A 298 13.39 -5.60 -18.85
CA GLU A 298 12.88 -4.86 -17.70
C GLU A 298 14.00 -4.05 -17.03
N GLN A 299 15.15 -4.68 -16.81
CA GLN A 299 16.33 -4.04 -16.24
C GLN A 299 16.77 -2.83 -17.09
N THR A 300 16.65 -2.91 -18.42
CA THR A 300 16.87 -1.76 -19.32
C THR A 300 15.82 -0.65 -19.10
N VAL A 301 14.56 -0.98 -18.86
CA VAL A 301 13.49 -0.01 -18.53
C VAL A 301 13.72 0.63 -17.16
N LEU A 302 14.09 -0.15 -16.13
CA LEU A 302 14.41 0.35 -14.79
C LEU A 302 15.60 1.31 -14.81
N LEU A 303 16.71 0.92 -15.45
CA LEU A 303 17.89 1.79 -15.58
C LEU A 303 17.59 3.05 -16.38
N THR A 304 16.70 2.98 -17.39
CA THR A 304 16.26 4.17 -18.14
C THR A 304 15.40 5.10 -17.28
N ARG A 305 14.47 4.55 -16.47
CA ARG A 305 13.66 5.31 -15.50
C ARG A 305 14.52 5.94 -14.41
N LEU A 306 15.47 5.18 -13.84
CA LEU A 306 16.42 5.65 -12.84
C LEU A 306 17.30 6.77 -13.40
N ARG A 307 17.90 6.58 -14.58
CA ARG A 307 18.73 7.61 -15.21
C ARG A 307 17.92 8.89 -15.42
N TRP A 308 16.68 8.80 -15.94
CA TRP A 308 15.81 9.96 -16.08
C TRP A 308 15.50 10.64 -14.74
N LEU A 309 15.26 9.87 -13.67
CA LEU A 309 15.00 10.43 -12.34
C LEU A 309 16.21 11.19 -11.77
N LEU A 310 17.42 10.69 -11.98
CA LEU A 310 18.68 11.31 -11.52
C LEU A 310 19.11 12.50 -12.40
N ASP A 311 19.06 12.35 -13.73
CA ASP A 311 19.31 13.39 -14.74
C ASP A 311 18.40 14.61 -14.53
N ARG A 312 17.13 14.36 -14.18
CA ARG A 312 16.17 15.41 -13.83
C ARG A 312 16.50 16.10 -12.51
N VAL A 313 16.97 15.37 -11.48
CA VAL A 313 17.43 15.97 -10.21
C VAL A 313 18.70 16.79 -10.42
N GLN A 314 19.63 16.32 -11.26
CA GLN A 314 20.81 17.07 -11.64
C GLN A 314 20.43 18.36 -12.38
N THR A 315 19.52 18.29 -13.37
CA THR A 315 19.03 19.48 -14.10
C THR A 315 18.32 20.46 -13.17
N GLU A 316 17.40 19.99 -12.31
CA GLU A 316 16.70 20.82 -11.33
C GLU A 316 17.68 21.49 -10.32
N PHE A 317 18.81 20.83 -10.01
CA PHE A 317 19.87 21.36 -9.15
C PHE A 317 20.81 22.34 -9.86
N GLU A 318 21.21 22.06 -11.10
CA GLU A 318 22.05 22.94 -11.93
C GLU A 318 21.32 24.25 -12.24
N ASP A 319 20.03 24.20 -12.60
CA ASP A 319 19.17 25.38 -12.74
C ASP A 319 19.11 26.18 -11.43
N THR A 320 18.95 25.51 -10.28
CA THR A 320 18.93 26.17 -8.97
C THR A 320 20.29 26.82 -8.65
N CYS A 321 21.41 26.14 -8.92
CA CYS A 321 22.75 26.68 -8.67
C CYS A 321 23.04 27.92 -9.53
N TYR A 322 22.62 27.89 -10.80
CA TYR A 322 22.79 29.02 -11.69
C TYR A 322 21.86 30.19 -11.34
N LEU A 323 20.59 29.95 -11.04
CA LEU A 323 19.61 30.99 -10.75
C LEU A 323 19.79 31.67 -9.39
N ASP A 324 20.15 30.92 -8.34
CA ASP A 324 20.29 31.46 -6.98
C ASP A 324 21.74 31.88 -6.62
N TYR A 325 22.76 31.37 -7.34
CA TYR A 325 24.18 31.60 -6.99
C TYR A 325 25.10 32.00 -8.18
N ASP A 326 24.61 32.05 -9.42
CA ASP A 326 25.39 32.35 -10.65
C ASP A 326 26.62 31.44 -10.86
N VAL A 327 26.56 30.19 -10.38
CA VAL A 327 27.63 29.19 -10.56
C VAL A 327 27.16 28.08 -11.53
N PRO A 328 27.83 27.87 -12.67
CA PRO A 328 27.47 26.83 -13.63
C PRO A 328 28.09 25.45 -13.27
N ASN A 329 27.41 24.38 -13.70
CA ASN A 329 27.87 22.98 -13.59
C ASN A 329 28.13 22.51 -12.14
N CYS A 330 27.23 22.85 -11.21
CA CYS A 330 27.27 22.36 -9.83
C CYS A 330 26.69 20.94 -9.74
N GLU A 331 27.37 20.03 -9.05
CA GLU A 331 26.89 18.66 -8.86
C GLU A 331 26.01 18.51 -7.60
N PRO A 332 24.89 17.77 -7.64
CA PRO A 332 24.14 17.43 -6.44
C PRO A 332 24.95 16.51 -5.50
N THR A 333 24.66 16.56 -4.20
CA THR A 333 25.25 15.64 -3.21
C THR A 333 24.27 14.49 -2.89
N ALA A 334 24.73 13.46 -2.17
CA ALA A 334 23.90 12.33 -1.72
C ALA A 334 22.60 12.75 -0.97
N ALA A 335 22.60 13.92 -0.33
CA ALA A 335 21.43 14.53 0.33
C ALA A 335 20.27 14.88 -0.64
N HIS A 336 20.54 14.98 -1.94
CA HIS A 336 19.58 15.37 -2.97
C HIS A 336 18.93 14.15 -3.67
N VAL A 337 19.36 12.93 -3.36
CA VAL A 337 18.83 11.70 -3.99
C VAL A 337 17.34 11.53 -3.64
N PRO A 338 16.45 11.27 -4.62
CA PRO A 338 15.02 11.18 -4.40
C PRO A 338 14.61 9.78 -3.90
N TRP A 339 15.15 9.36 -2.75
CA TRP A 339 15.01 8.01 -2.19
C TRP A 339 13.57 7.49 -2.14
N THR A 340 12.58 8.32 -1.76
CA THR A 340 11.16 7.93 -1.78
C THR A 340 10.72 7.40 -3.15
N ARG A 341 11.06 8.12 -4.22
CA ARG A 341 10.71 7.74 -5.61
C ARG A 341 11.55 6.60 -6.16
N LEU A 342 12.81 6.50 -5.72
CA LEU A 342 13.68 5.39 -6.11
C LEU A 342 13.13 4.08 -5.55
N VAL A 343 12.83 4.04 -4.24
CA VAL A 343 12.25 2.84 -3.60
C VAL A 343 10.85 2.55 -4.15
N GLU A 344 9.97 3.54 -4.32
CA GLU A 344 8.64 3.37 -4.94
C GLU A 344 8.74 2.77 -6.36
N MET A 345 9.73 3.17 -7.16
CA MET A 345 9.99 2.61 -8.49
C MET A 345 10.47 1.15 -8.42
N CYS A 346 11.29 0.79 -7.42
CA CYS A 346 11.68 -0.59 -7.15
C CYS A 346 10.48 -1.45 -6.67
N VAL A 347 9.67 -0.95 -5.73
CA VAL A 347 8.43 -1.61 -5.27
C VAL A 347 7.48 -1.85 -6.43
N SER A 348 7.25 -0.84 -7.28
CA SER A 348 6.39 -0.94 -8.46
C SER A 348 6.84 -2.03 -9.43
N HIS A 349 8.16 -2.26 -9.56
CA HIS A 349 8.73 -3.34 -10.36
C HIS A 349 8.51 -4.72 -9.73
N MET A 350 8.78 -4.87 -8.43
CA MET A 350 8.55 -6.14 -7.72
C MET A 350 7.08 -6.56 -7.80
N VAL A 351 6.16 -5.62 -7.60
CA VAL A 351 4.71 -5.84 -7.76
C VAL A 351 4.35 -6.19 -9.21
N GLN A 352 4.91 -5.49 -10.21
CA GLN A 352 4.66 -5.80 -11.64
C GLN A 352 5.17 -7.19 -12.06
N ARG A 353 6.16 -7.75 -11.37
CA ARG A 353 6.70 -9.11 -11.60
C ARG A 353 5.99 -10.22 -10.83
N LEU A 354 5.10 -9.91 -9.89
CA LEU A 354 4.42 -10.94 -9.11
C LEU A 354 3.48 -11.76 -10.00
N ASP A 355 3.43 -13.07 -9.77
CA ASP A 355 2.42 -13.93 -10.40
C ASP A 355 1.07 -13.79 -9.65
N TRP A 356 0.05 -13.40 -10.40
CA TRP A 356 -1.31 -13.16 -9.94
C TRP A 356 -2.27 -14.32 -10.24
N ALA A 357 -1.82 -15.32 -11.01
CA ALA A 357 -2.60 -16.51 -11.36
C ALA A 357 -2.46 -17.59 -10.28
N GLY A 358 -3.56 -18.25 -9.94
CA GLY A 358 -3.56 -19.54 -9.25
C GLY A 358 -3.10 -20.66 -10.18
N GLU A 359 -3.04 -21.89 -9.66
CA GLU A 359 -2.53 -23.05 -10.39
C GLU A 359 -3.37 -23.42 -11.64
N ASP A 360 -4.65 -22.99 -11.68
CA ASP A 360 -5.61 -23.23 -12.78
C ASP A 360 -5.85 -22.00 -13.69
N ASP A 361 -4.90 -21.08 -13.83
CA ASP A 361 -5.08 -19.75 -14.48
C ASP A 361 -6.20 -18.89 -13.83
N SER A 362 -6.64 -19.27 -12.62
CA SER A 362 -7.65 -18.56 -11.83
C SER A 362 -7.08 -17.27 -11.20
N VAL A 363 -7.94 -16.33 -10.79
CA VAL A 363 -7.47 -15.16 -10.03
C VAL A 363 -7.13 -15.60 -8.60
N LEU A 364 -5.86 -15.49 -8.22
CA LEU A 364 -5.42 -15.87 -6.88
C LEU A 364 -6.03 -14.94 -5.83
N THR A 365 -6.82 -15.51 -4.92
CA THR A 365 -7.50 -14.80 -3.83
C THR A 365 -6.76 -15.01 -2.51
N VAL A 366 -6.85 -14.01 -1.62
CA VAL A 366 -6.34 -14.08 -0.26
C VAL A 366 -7.52 -13.94 0.69
N HIS A 367 -7.57 -14.86 1.65
CA HIS A 367 -8.56 -14.87 2.72
C HIS A 367 -7.83 -14.62 4.03
N TYR A 368 -8.25 -13.61 4.79
CA TYR A 368 -7.54 -13.21 6.01
C TYR A 368 -8.52 -12.77 7.12
N LEU A 369 -8.02 -12.78 8.36
CA LEU A 369 -8.70 -12.22 9.52
C LEU A 369 -8.37 -10.71 9.60
N PRO A 370 -9.35 -9.80 9.50
CA PRO A 370 -9.08 -8.36 9.47
C PRO A 370 -8.43 -7.85 10.76
N GLU A 371 -8.66 -8.52 11.89
CA GLU A 371 -8.00 -8.26 13.17
C GLU A 371 -6.47 -8.43 13.06
N GLU A 372 -6.00 -9.49 12.39
CA GLU A 372 -4.57 -9.76 12.23
C GLU A 372 -3.89 -8.76 11.28
N LEU A 373 -4.58 -8.40 10.19
CA LEU A 373 -4.11 -7.36 9.28
C LEU A 373 -3.98 -6.01 10.00
N SER A 374 -4.98 -5.62 10.81
CA SER A 374 -4.99 -4.40 11.61
C SER A 374 -3.90 -4.33 12.69
N GLY A 375 -3.30 -5.48 13.03
CA GLY A 375 -2.21 -5.60 14.00
C GLY A 375 -0.83 -5.12 13.52
N PHE A 376 -0.72 -4.55 12.32
CA PHE A 376 0.57 -4.05 11.81
C PHE A 376 1.18 -2.96 12.71
N THR A 377 2.48 -3.07 12.98
CA THR A 377 3.23 -2.03 13.70
C THR A 377 4.50 -1.67 12.95
N GLN A 378 4.72 -0.38 12.70
CA GLN A 378 5.88 0.10 11.96
C GLN A 378 7.20 -0.29 12.67
N PRO A 379 8.26 -0.66 11.92
CA PRO A 379 9.52 -1.12 12.50
C PRO A 379 10.23 -0.05 13.32
N PRO A 380 11.08 -0.44 14.29
CA PRO A 380 11.75 0.50 15.17
C PRO A 380 12.70 1.45 14.42
N GLU A 381 13.31 1.00 13.32
CA GLU A 381 14.20 1.82 12.48
C GLU A 381 13.44 2.97 11.80
N TRP A 382 12.26 2.70 11.24
CA TRP A 382 11.40 3.74 10.66
C TRP A 382 10.92 4.72 11.73
N ARG A 383 10.44 4.21 12.88
CA ARG A 383 10.00 5.07 14.00
C ARG A 383 11.13 5.91 14.59
N ALA A 384 12.36 5.40 14.61
CA ALA A 384 13.55 6.17 14.99
C ALA A 384 13.86 7.25 13.95
N ALA A 385 13.83 6.93 12.65
CA ALA A 385 14.08 7.91 11.58
C ALA A 385 13.05 9.06 11.54
N VAL A 386 11.77 8.74 11.71
CA VAL A 386 10.69 9.75 11.81
C VAL A 386 10.78 10.55 13.13
N GLY A 387 11.15 9.92 14.24
CA GLY A 387 11.42 10.60 15.50
C GLY A 387 12.58 11.59 15.39
N ASN A 388 13.68 11.16 14.78
CA ASN A 388 14.88 11.96 14.54
C ASN A 388 14.61 13.17 13.63
N THR A 389 13.67 13.09 12.68
CA THR A 389 13.22 14.27 11.92
C THR A 389 12.89 15.45 12.85
N SER A 390 12.24 15.23 14.00
CA SER A 390 11.91 16.32 14.93
C SER A 390 13.14 16.95 15.62
N ALA A 391 14.21 16.19 15.83
CA ALA A 391 15.48 16.69 16.34
C ALA A 391 16.30 17.38 15.25
N GLU A 392 16.38 16.80 14.05
CA GLU A 392 17.08 17.38 12.88
C GLU A 392 16.51 18.75 12.48
N VAL A 393 15.19 18.95 12.59
CA VAL A 393 14.53 20.26 12.39
C VAL A 393 15.00 21.32 13.40
N LEU A 394 15.38 20.92 14.62
CA LEU A 394 15.84 21.82 15.69
C LEU A 394 17.36 22.05 15.63
N GLU A 395 18.14 21.03 15.27
CA GLU A 395 19.61 21.10 15.23
C GLU A 395 20.13 21.69 13.92
N GLN A 396 19.56 21.32 12.77
CA GLN A 396 20.03 21.72 11.43
C GLN A 396 18.87 22.06 10.47
N PRO A 397 18.02 23.06 10.79
CA PRO A 397 17.00 23.54 9.86
C PRO A 397 17.64 23.97 8.53
N HIS A 398 16.99 23.65 7.41
CA HIS A 398 17.49 23.91 6.05
C HIS A 398 18.85 23.26 5.70
N SER A 399 19.21 22.12 6.31
CA SER A 399 20.45 21.38 5.99
C SER A 399 20.61 21.03 4.50
N LEU A 400 19.52 20.87 3.74
CA LEU A 400 19.59 20.70 2.28
C LEU A 400 20.20 21.92 1.59
N VAL A 401 19.85 23.14 2.03
CA VAL A 401 20.43 24.40 1.53
C VAL A 401 21.91 24.52 1.90
N VAL A 402 22.31 24.01 3.08
CA VAL A 402 23.72 23.93 3.47
C VAL A 402 24.49 23.00 2.53
N ALA A 403 23.91 21.85 2.16
CA ALA A 403 24.50 20.94 1.18
C ALA A 403 24.58 21.56 -0.23
N THR A 404 23.56 22.31 -0.66
CA THR A 404 23.62 23.11 -1.90
C THR A 404 24.79 24.10 -1.85
N GLN A 405 24.92 24.88 -0.77
CA GLN A 405 26.00 25.85 -0.59
C GLN A 405 27.40 25.20 -0.51
N GLN A 406 27.52 23.97 0.01
CA GLN A 406 28.78 23.23 -0.01
C GLN A 406 29.20 22.89 -1.45
N SER A 407 28.26 22.44 -2.30
CA SER A 407 28.53 22.20 -3.73
C SER A 407 28.89 23.50 -4.47
N VAL A 408 28.13 24.58 -4.27
CA VAL A 408 28.43 25.93 -4.80
C VAL A 408 29.87 26.34 -4.44
N ARG A 409 30.26 26.22 -3.16
CA ARG A 409 31.60 26.60 -2.68
C ARG A 409 32.70 25.70 -3.26
N LYS A 410 32.47 24.39 -3.35
CA LYS A 410 33.40 23.45 -4.00
C LYS A 410 33.61 23.86 -5.46
N LYS A 411 32.53 24.16 -6.19
CA LYS A 411 32.61 24.53 -7.61
C LYS A 411 33.28 25.88 -7.84
N HIS A 412 33.02 26.86 -6.98
CA HIS A 412 33.69 28.16 -7.02
C HIS A 412 35.20 28.03 -6.77
N GLN A 413 35.63 27.14 -5.85
CA GLN A 413 37.05 26.84 -5.62
C GLN A 413 37.71 26.11 -6.82
N GLU A 414 36.98 25.24 -7.53
CA GLU A 414 37.46 24.62 -8.77
C GLU A 414 37.69 25.69 -9.85
N LEU A 415 36.72 26.57 -10.08
CA LEU A 415 36.82 27.65 -11.07
C LEU A 415 38.00 28.60 -10.78
N SER A 416 38.12 29.10 -9.54
CA SER A 416 39.23 30.00 -9.17
C SER A 416 40.62 29.37 -9.32
N ARG A 417 40.73 28.03 -9.23
CA ARG A 417 42.01 27.33 -9.45
C ARG A 417 42.40 27.32 -10.92
N VAL A 418 41.44 27.15 -11.84
CA VAL A 418 41.71 27.17 -13.28
C VAL A 418 42.25 28.54 -13.71
N GLU A 419 41.64 29.63 -13.25
CA GLU A 419 42.07 31.00 -13.58
C GLU A 419 43.53 31.26 -13.16
N THR A 420 43.96 30.77 -11.99
CA THR A 420 45.35 30.95 -11.55
C THR A 420 46.38 30.21 -12.42
N ILE A 421 46.01 29.08 -13.02
CA ILE A 421 46.93 28.28 -13.86
C ILE A 421 47.20 28.99 -15.19
N ASP A 422 46.16 29.53 -15.83
CA ASP A 422 46.30 30.29 -17.08
C ASP A 422 47.18 31.54 -16.89
N THR A 423 47.11 32.22 -15.74
CA THR A 423 48.02 33.35 -15.45
C THR A 423 49.49 32.96 -15.25
N SER A 424 49.78 31.71 -14.83
CA SER A 424 51.14 31.28 -14.49
C SER A 424 52.02 30.82 -15.67
N THR A 425 51.46 30.78 -16.89
CA THR A 425 52.16 30.29 -18.10
C THR A 425 52.53 31.37 -19.12
N ALA A 426 52.16 32.63 -18.86
CA ALA A 426 52.43 33.77 -19.76
C ALA A 426 53.82 34.42 -19.55
N ASP A 427 54.40 34.29 -18.36
CA ASP A 427 55.59 35.05 -17.93
C ASP A 427 56.92 34.44 -18.38
N THR A 428 57.11 34.17 -19.69
CA THR A 428 58.46 33.87 -20.23
C THR A 428 58.77 34.28 -21.68
N THR A 429 58.16 35.33 -22.26
CA THR A 429 58.75 36.03 -23.45
C THR A 429 58.22 37.47 -23.66
N ALA A 430 58.70 38.45 -22.88
CA ALA A 430 58.27 39.84 -22.97
C ALA A 430 59.39 40.84 -23.38
N THR A 431 59.98 40.65 -24.58
CA THR A 431 60.98 41.60 -25.10
C THR A 431 60.90 41.81 -26.62
N LEU A 432 60.01 42.71 -27.09
CA LEU A 432 60.30 43.80 -28.04
C LEU A 432 59.03 44.42 -28.68
N HIS A 433 59.14 45.72 -29.01
CA HIS A 433 58.28 46.50 -29.93
C HIS A 433 56.79 46.73 -29.63
N VAL A 434 56.59 47.78 -28.82
CA VAL A 434 55.62 48.88 -29.04
C VAL A 434 55.16 49.05 -30.50
N PHE A 435 53.83 49.10 -30.72
CA PHE A 435 53.16 50.30 -31.28
C PHE A 435 51.65 50.33 -30.95
N VAL A 436 51.08 51.54 -30.97
CA VAL A 436 49.71 51.89 -30.57
C VAL A 436 48.69 51.54 -31.67
N LEU A 437 47.51 51.04 -31.28
CA LEU A 437 46.25 51.43 -31.93
C LEU A 437 45.07 51.36 -30.95
N ASP A 438 44.03 52.12 -31.28
CA ASP A 438 42.80 52.37 -30.50
C ASP A 438 41.66 51.43 -30.96
N GLY A 439 40.70 51.11 -30.10
CA GLY A 439 39.50 50.35 -30.47
C GLY A 439 38.87 49.47 -29.40
N ASP A 440 37.55 49.60 -29.22
CA ASP A 440 36.69 48.66 -28.49
C ASP A 440 36.78 47.24 -29.10
N LEU A 441 37.11 46.25 -28.27
CA LEU A 441 36.93 44.83 -28.59
C LEU A 441 36.13 44.14 -27.50
N LYS A 442 34.91 43.71 -27.87
CA LYS A 442 33.97 43.05 -26.97
C LYS A 442 34.37 41.61 -26.67
N LEU A 443 33.93 41.11 -25.52
CA LEU A 443 34.10 39.74 -25.06
C LEU A 443 33.17 38.71 -25.76
N GLU A 444 32.94 38.86 -27.08
CA GLU A 444 32.06 37.96 -27.86
C GLU A 444 32.85 36.85 -28.58
N ASP A 445 34.15 37.03 -28.82
CA ASP A 445 35.00 36.23 -29.74
C ASP A 445 35.59 34.91 -29.18
N LYS A 446 35.07 34.40 -28.05
CA LYS A 446 35.54 33.13 -27.43
C LYS A 446 34.44 32.13 -27.05
N LEU A 447 33.18 32.38 -27.41
CA LEU A 447 32.08 31.45 -27.15
C LEU A 447 31.81 30.53 -28.36
N SER A 448 31.51 29.26 -28.07
CA SER A 448 31.14 28.27 -29.10
C SER A 448 29.92 28.76 -29.89
N PRO A 449 29.85 28.57 -31.23
CA PRO A 449 28.74 29.07 -32.05
C PRO A 449 27.34 28.66 -31.57
N ALA A 450 27.22 27.50 -30.90
CA ALA A 450 25.98 27.04 -30.29
C ALA A 450 25.57 27.89 -29.07
N VAL A 451 26.53 28.30 -28.23
CA VAL A 451 26.31 29.13 -27.05
C VAL A 451 25.94 30.56 -27.47
N SER A 452 26.67 31.14 -28.43
CA SER A 452 26.34 32.46 -28.98
C SER A 452 24.96 32.47 -29.65
N ALA A 453 24.55 31.38 -30.31
CA ALA A 453 23.20 31.23 -30.84
C ALA A 453 22.12 31.13 -29.74
N LEU A 454 22.40 30.48 -28.61
CA LEU A 454 21.51 30.41 -27.45
C LEU A 454 21.35 31.77 -26.77
N ILE A 455 22.44 32.51 -26.52
CA ILE A 455 22.42 33.87 -25.96
C ILE A 455 21.56 34.78 -26.85
N ARG A 456 21.83 34.83 -28.15
CA ARG A 456 21.07 35.63 -29.12
C ARG A 456 19.57 35.28 -29.12
N LYS A 457 19.22 34.01 -28.95
CA LYS A 457 17.82 33.53 -28.85
C LYS A 457 17.16 33.90 -27.50
N ALA A 458 17.92 33.89 -26.41
CA ALA A 458 17.46 34.36 -25.10
C ALA A 458 17.23 35.88 -25.09
N GLU A 459 18.06 36.66 -25.79
CA GLU A 459 17.84 38.10 -26.00
C GLU A 459 16.60 38.39 -26.86
N GLU A 460 16.38 37.64 -27.95
CA GLU A 460 15.16 37.71 -28.75
C GLU A 460 13.90 37.41 -27.91
N LEU A 461 13.98 36.41 -27.03
CA LEU A 461 12.89 36.08 -26.09
C LEU A 461 12.69 37.18 -25.03
N ARG A 462 13.75 37.69 -24.40
CA ARG A 462 13.68 38.82 -23.46
C ARG A 462 13.05 40.05 -24.12
N LYS A 463 13.40 40.33 -25.39
CA LYS A 463 12.83 41.44 -26.17
C LYS A 463 11.35 41.21 -26.50
N LYS A 464 10.93 39.99 -26.86
CA LYS A 464 9.51 39.64 -27.01
C LYS A 464 8.73 39.81 -25.71
N ILE A 465 9.22 39.26 -24.60
CA ILE A 465 8.57 39.36 -23.28
C ILE A 465 8.44 40.83 -22.84
N ALA A 466 9.43 41.68 -23.14
CA ALA A 466 9.33 43.12 -22.91
C ALA A 466 8.25 43.79 -23.79
N GLN A 467 8.15 43.44 -25.07
CA GLN A 467 7.11 43.93 -25.97
C GLN A 467 5.71 43.45 -25.56
N GLU A 468 5.56 42.18 -25.19
CA GLU A 468 4.32 41.57 -24.71
C GLU A 468 3.90 42.14 -23.35
N ARG A 469 4.82 42.50 -22.46
CA ARG A 469 4.53 43.25 -21.23
C ARG A 469 4.02 44.67 -21.53
N VAL A 470 4.58 45.37 -22.52
CA VAL A 470 4.10 46.69 -22.94
C VAL A 470 2.73 46.60 -23.62
N GLN A 471 2.47 45.56 -24.43
CA GLN A 471 1.16 45.32 -25.01
C GLN A 471 0.11 44.93 -23.95
N THR A 472 0.42 43.98 -23.07
CA THR A 472 -0.44 43.59 -21.94
C THR A 472 -0.78 44.80 -21.08
N LYS A 473 0.20 45.66 -20.75
CA LYS A 473 -0.09 46.89 -20.02
C LYS A 473 -0.98 47.85 -20.80
N SER A 474 -0.75 48.04 -22.11
CA SER A 474 -1.64 48.86 -22.95
C SER A 474 -3.07 48.31 -23.02
N TYR A 475 -3.26 46.99 -22.99
CA TYR A 475 -4.59 46.37 -22.90
C TYR A 475 -5.19 46.49 -21.50
N GLU A 476 -4.40 46.41 -20.43
CA GLU A 476 -4.83 46.62 -19.04
C GLU A 476 -5.24 48.09 -18.81
N ASP A 477 -4.44 49.05 -19.30
CA ASP A 477 -4.74 50.48 -19.30
C ASP A 477 -6.05 50.77 -20.10
N GLN A 478 -6.23 50.15 -21.28
CA GLN A 478 -7.47 50.27 -22.08
C GLN A 478 -8.69 49.67 -21.37
N LEU A 479 -8.56 48.46 -20.81
CA LEU A 479 -9.62 47.82 -20.03
C LEU A 479 -9.99 48.64 -18.80
N GLN A 480 -9.02 49.27 -18.15
CA GLN A 480 -9.27 50.13 -17.00
C GLN A 480 -10.03 51.40 -17.41
N VAL A 481 -9.71 52.03 -18.55
CA VAL A 481 -10.54 53.12 -19.12
C VAL A 481 -11.98 52.66 -19.39
N TYR A 482 -12.19 51.47 -19.98
CA TYR A 482 -13.55 50.93 -20.21
C TYR A 482 -14.31 50.60 -18.90
N VAL A 483 -13.60 50.33 -17.79
CA VAL A 483 -14.20 50.09 -16.47
C VAL A 483 -14.50 51.41 -15.73
N GLU A 484 -13.64 52.41 -15.88
CA GLU A 484 -13.79 53.72 -15.21
C GLU A 484 -14.87 54.61 -15.86
N ASP A 485 -15.07 54.54 -17.19
CA ASP A 485 -16.04 55.38 -17.90
C ASP A 485 -17.51 54.89 -17.80
N GLY A 486 -17.74 53.74 -17.15
CA GLY A 486 -19.04 53.32 -16.58
C GLY A 486 -20.21 53.02 -17.54
N GLN A 487 -20.07 53.23 -18.86
CA GLN A 487 -21.19 53.10 -19.81
C GLN A 487 -21.44 51.65 -20.29
N TYR A 488 -22.08 50.84 -19.46
CA TYR A 488 -22.75 49.60 -19.88
C TYR A 488 -24.04 49.87 -20.66
N GLN A 489 -23.97 50.54 -21.82
CA GLN A 489 -25.11 50.67 -22.73
C GLN A 489 -24.71 50.67 -24.22
N HIS A 490 -25.23 49.67 -24.93
CA HIS A 490 -25.29 49.51 -26.40
C HIS A 490 -23.98 49.42 -27.20
N GLN A 491 -23.68 48.17 -27.57
CA GLN A 491 -22.88 47.74 -28.73
C GLN A 491 -22.98 48.68 -29.96
N PRO A 492 -21.87 49.29 -30.43
CA PRO A 492 -21.79 49.84 -31.77
C PRO A 492 -21.59 48.72 -32.81
N PRO A 493 -22.21 48.80 -34.00
CA PRO A 493 -22.03 47.78 -35.03
C PRO A 493 -20.73 47.99 -35.82
N GLY A 494 -19.92 46.94 -35.93
CA GLY A 494 -18.90 46.83 -36.99
C GLY A 494 -17.43 47.09 -36.61
N VAL A 495 -16.87 46.31 -35.67
CA VAL A 495 -15.43 46.01 -35.66
C VAL A 495 -15.25 44.50 -35.48
N SER A 496 -14.74 43.82 -36.51
CA SER A 496 -14.51 42.37 -36.49
C SER A 496 -13.08 42.06 -36.00
N PRO A 497 -12.90 41.21 -34.97
CA PRO A 497 -11.59 40.68 -34.62
C PRO A 497 -11.25 39.42 -35.43
N PHE A 498 -9.98 39.32 -35.84
CA PHE A 498 -9.32 38.15 -36.46
C PHE A 498 -9.85 37.66 -37.82
N SER A 499 -9.31 38.26 -38.89
CA SER A 499 -9.09 37.53 -40.15
C SER A 499 -7.92 36.55 -39.99
N SER A 500 -8.13 35.27 -40.28
CA SER A 500 -7.05 34.30 -40.45
C SER A 500 -6.32 34.52 -41.79
N PRO A 501 -4.99 34.33 -41.88
CA PRO A 501 -4.30 34.16 -43.16
C PRO A 501 -4.79 32.89 -43.88
N GLU A 502 -4.88 32.94 -45.21
CA GLU A 502 -5.48 31.90 -46.05
C GLU A 502 -4.53 30.73 -46.38
N ASP A 503 -5.10 29.60 -46.83
CA ASP A 503 -4.38 28.42 -47.31
C ASP A 503 -3.42 28.72 -48.48
N THR A 504 -2.29 28.02 -48.52
CA THR A 504 -1.61 27.68 -49.77
C THR A 504 -1.30 26.18 -49.75
N ARG A 505 -2.25 25.38 -50.26
CA ARG A 505 -2.21 23.92 -50.16
C ARG A 505 -2.47 23.25 -51.52
N GLU A 506 -1.40 22.75 -52.13
CA GLU A 506 -1.51 21.97 -53.38
C GLU A 506 -2.04 20.54 -53.14
N ARG A 507 -2.37 19.82 -54.22
CA ARG A 507 -3.31 18.68 -54.21
C ARG A 507 -2.64 17.29 -54.21
N LEU A 508 -3.07 16.46 -53.24
CA LEU A 508 -3.32 15.00 -53.36
C LEU A 508 -2.11 14.07 -53.65
N PRO A 509 -2.20 12.73 -53.49
CA PRO A 509 -3.35 11.89 -53.07
C PRO A 509 -3.12 11.05 -51.78
N SER A 510 -4.09 10.18 -51.47
CA SER A 510 -4.23 9.29 -50.29
C SER A 510 -4.80 7.91 -50.72
N PRO A 511 -5.09 6.91 -49.84
CA PRO A 511 -4.82 6.72 -48.40
C PRO A 511 -3.65 5.71 -48.19
N PRO A 512 -3.65 4.57 -47.42
CA PRO A 512 -4.69 3.77 -46.73
C PRO A 512 -4.67 3.91 -45.18
N GLY A 513 -5.04 2.84 -44.45
CA GLY A 513 -4.96 2.64 -42.99
C GLY A 513 -4.52 1.18 -42.66
N PRO A 514 -4.98 0.51 -41.57
CA PRO A 514 -6.05 0.88 -40.61
C PRO A 514 -5.65 0.72 -39.11
N ASP A 515 -6.65 0.82 -38.22
CA ASP A 515 -6.74 0.31 -36.81
C ASP A 515 -5.73 0.86 -35.78
N LEU A 516 -6.07 1.14 -34.50
CA LEU A 516 -7.31 1.22 -33.69
C LEU A 516 -7.06 2.37 -32.66
N LEU A 517 -7.92 2.87 -31.77
CA LEU A 517 -9.18 2.46 -31.10
C LEU A 517 -10.05 3.72 -30.79
N ASP A 518 -11.16 3.57 -30.05
CA ASP A 518 -11.94 4.69 -29.46
C ASP A 518 -12.28 4.40 -27.99
N LEU A 519 -12.16 5.42 -27.12
CA LEU A 519 -12.76 5.47 -25.77
C LEU A 519 -13.00 6.94 -25.31
N THR A 520 -13.88 7.64 -26.03
CA THR A 520 -14.92 8.53 -25.48
C THR A 520 -14.65 9.29 -24.14
N ALA A 521 -13.98 10.45 -24.21
CA ALA A 521 -13.99 11.45 -23.15
C ALA A 521 -14.43 12.84 -23.67
N GLN A 522 -15.70 13.19 -23.53
CA GLN A 522 -16.18 14.55 -23.85
C GLN A 522 -15.88 15.51 -22.69
N PRO A 523 -15.17 16.64 -22.92
CA PRO A 523 -14.93 17.63 -21.87
C PRO A 523 -16.25 18.33 -21.50
N ARG A 524 -16.57 18.33 -20.20
CA ARG A 524 -17.73 19.08 -19.67
C ARG A 524 -17.54 20.58 -19.95
N ARG A 525 -18.52 21.19 -20.62
CA ARG A 525 -18.60 22.65 -20.72
C ARG A 525 -19.07 23.23 -19.39
N LEU A 526 -18.12 23.65 -18.57
CA LEU A 526 -18.39 24.44 -17.36
C LEU A 526 -19.06 25.78 -17.72
N SER A 527 -19.83 26.33 -16.77
CA SER A 527 -20.47 27.64 -16.87
C SER A 527 -19.45 28.75 -17.10
N LEU A 528 -19.84 29.82 -17.78
CA LEU A 528 -18.99 31.01 -17.93
C LEU A 528 -18.55 31.57 -16.57
N GLU A 529 -19.43 31.48 -15.56
CA GLU A 529 -19.17 31.93 -14.19
C GLU A 529 -18.14 31.04 -13.49
N GLU A 530 -18.25 29.72 -13.60
CA GLU A 530 -17.27 28.75 -13.05
C GLU A 530 -15.88 28.96 -13.65
N ASN A 531 -15.78 29.18 -14.98
CA ASN A 531 -14.52 29.50 -15.65
C ASN A 531 -13.94 30.85 -15.17
N LEU A 532 -14.79 31.85 -14.90
CA LEU A 532 -14.36 33.14 -14.37
C LEU A 532 -13.92 33.05 -12.90
N GLU A 533 -14.51 32.17 -12.09
CA GLU A 533 -14.05 31.89 -10.73
C GLU A 533 -12.72 31.11 -10.72
N GLU A 534 -12.53 30.12 -11.59
CA GLU A 534 -11.23 29.45 -11.75
C GLU A 534 -10.14 30.44 -12.19
N LEU A 535 -10.42 31.30 -13.19
CA LEU A 535 -9.49 32.34 -13.62
C LEU A 535 -9.18 33.34 -12.50
N ARG A 536 -10.18 33.77 -11.72
CA ARG A 536 -9.97 34.62 -10.54
C ARG A 536 -9.11 33.93 -9.49
N TRP A 537 -9.33 32.65 -9.23
CA TRP A 537 -8.53 31.87 -8.29
C TRP A 537 -7.08 31.73 -8.78
N ARG A 538 -6.86 31.42 -10.05
CA ARG A 538 -5.52 31.28 -10.67
C ARG A 538 -4.77 32.61 -10.73
N ILE A 539 -5.44 33.72 -11.01
CA ILE A 539 -4.87 35.08 -10.90
C ILE A 539 -4.54 35.42 -9.44
N ALA A 540 -5.38 35.02 -8.48
CA ALA A 540 -5.12 35.22 -7.04
C ALA A 540 -4.02 34.30 -6.49
N ALA A 541 -3.78 33.13 -7.09
CA ALA A 541 -2.63 32.28 -6.82
C ALA A 541 -1.35 32.94 -7.36
N GLY A 542 -1.30 33.27 -8.66
CA GLY A 542 -0.14 33.95 -9.26
C GLY A 542 0.22 35.28 -8.59
N LYS A 543 -0.77 36.05 -8.11
CA LYS A 543 -0.53 37.28 -7.32
C LYS A 543 -0.04 37.02 -5.88
N ARG A 544 -0.24 35.82 -5.32
CA ARG A 544 0.39 35.38 -4.06
C ARG A 544 1.81 34.89 -4.31
N ASP A 545 2.02 34.08 -5.35
CA ASP A 545 3.34 33.54 -5.70
C ASP A 545 4.32 34.67 -6.09
N PHE A 546 3.84 35.66 -6.84
CA PHE A 546 4.61 36.88 -7.15
C PHE A 546 4.98 37.68 -5.88
N ARG A 547 4.07 37.80 -4.91
CA ARG A 547 4.38 38.45 -3.62
C ARG A 547 5.34 37.62 -2.76
N LEU A 548 5.30 36.30 -2.86
CA LEU A 548 6.25 35.42 -2.19
C LEU A 548 7.65 35.50 -2.81
N SER A 549 7.77 35.63 -4.13
CA SER A 549 9.07 35.91 -4.77
C SER A 549 9.58 37.33 -4.50
N GLU A 550 8.70 38.34 -4.46
CA GLU A 550 9.03 39.71 -4.08
C GLU A 550 9.53 39.80 -2.61
N LEU A 551 8.87 39.12 -1.68
CA LEU A 551 9.31 39.04 -0.27
C LEU A 551 10.63 38.27 -0.12
N ARG A 552 10.87 37.21 -0.90
CA ARG A 552 12.17 36.53 -0.93
C ARG A 552 13.27 37.45 -1.46
N LEU A 553 13.01 38.18 -2.54
CA LEU A 553 13.97 39.12 -3.13
C LEU A 553 14.33 40.24 -2.14
N ASN A 554 13.34 40.83 -1.48
CA ASN A 554 13.57 41.85 -0.45
C ASN A 554 14.34 41.29 0.76
N SER A 555 14.05 40.06 1.18
CA SER A 555 14.81 39.38 2.25
C SER A 555 16.27 39.08 1.88
N LEU A 556 16.59 38.94 0.59
CA LEU A 556 17.97 38.79 0.10
C LEU A 556 18.69 40.15 0.03
N LEU A 557 17.97 41.21 -0.33
CA LEU A 557 18.49 42.58 -0.36
C LEU A 557 18.83 43.11 1.05
N ASP A 558 17.97 42.90 2.05
CA ASP A 558 18.25 43.25 3.45
C ASP A 558 19.51 42.53 3.99
N MET A 559 19.75 41.28 3.56
CA MET A 559 20.94 40.51 3.91
C MET A 559 22.22 41.06 3.25
N GLY A 560 22.13 41.51 1.99
CA GLY A 560 23.23 42.20 1.30
C GLY A 560 23.59 43.52 1.98
N ASP A 561 22.58 44.29 2.39
CA ASP A 561 22.75 45.56 3.09
C ASP A 561 23.33 45.40 4.53
N PHE A 562 23.25 44.19 5.09
CA PHE A 562 23.93 43.80 6.33
C PHE A 562 25.42 43.49 6.11
N GLN A 563 25.77 42.80 5.01
CA GLN A 563 27.17 42.54 4.64
C GLN A 563 27.90 43.82 4.22
N ALA A 564 27.24 44.71 3.47
CA ALA A 564 27.82 45.99 3.03
C ALA A 564 28.27 46.89 4.20
N LYS A 565 27.53 46.86 5.33
CA LYS A 565 27.88 47.61 6.55
C LYS A 565 29.04 46.99 7.32
N HIS A 566 29.25 45.67 7.20
CA HIS A 566 30.37 44.99 7.86
C HIS A 566 31.72 45.24 7.16
N PHE A 567 31.72 45.43 5.84
CA PHE A 567 32.93 45.73 5.05
C PHE A 567 33.43 47.19 5.14
N GLN A 568 32.75 48.08 5.89
CA GLN A 568 33.23 49.45 6.15
C GLN A 568 34.00 49.61 7.49
N TYR A 569 34.18 48.54 8.26
CA TYR A 569 34.90 48.55 9.54
C TYR A 569 35.87 47.36 9.68
N SER A 570 36.76 47.18 8.70
CA SER A 570 37.93 46.28 8.75
C SER A 570 39.07 46.83 7.90
#